data_AF-A0A958RIX6-F1
#
_entry.id   AF-A0A958RIX6-F1
#
_cell.length_a   1.000
_cell.length_b   1.000
_cell.length_c   1.000
_cell.angle_alpha   90.00
_cell.angle_beta   90.00
_cell.angle_gamma   90.00
#
_symmetry.space_group_name_H-M   'P 1'
#
loop_
_entity.id
_entity.type
_entity.pdbx_description
1 polymer ?
#
loop_
_entity_poly.entity_id
_entity_poly.type
_entity_poly.pdbx_seq_one_letter_code
_entity_poly.pdbx_strand_id
1 'polypeptide(L)' 'DHNMLEGFDCMYSITKESSFYKAVTEYLKTHSIDMTGLIVHDKSFIKRLFTESPTIELSKVIKLPLMIFHSRNH' A
#
# COMPACT_ATOMS: atom_id res chain seq x y z
N ASP A 1 -12.04 3.10 -19.53
CA ASP A 1 -10.96 3.80 -20.25
C ASP A 1 -9.65 3.03 -20.19
N HIS A 2 -9.38 2.24 -21.23
CA HIS A 2 -8.14 1.43 -21.33
C HIS A 2 -6.90 2.28 -21.69
N ASN A 3 -7.12 3.50 -22.21
CA ASN A 3 -6.08 4.35 -22.79
C ASN A 3 -5.43 5.33 -21.80
N MET A 4 -5.89 5.42 -20.55
CA MET A 4 -5.30 6.36 -19.58
C MET A 4 -3.94 5.89 -19.03
N LEU A 5 -3.65 4.59 -19.09
CA LEU A 5 -2.44 4.02 -18.47
C LEU A 5 -1.21 4.03 -19.38
N GLU A 6 -1.39 4.18 -20.70
CA GLU A 6 -0.28 4.13 -21.68
C GLU A 6 0.75 5.27 -21.52
N GLY A 7 0.38 6.35 -20.82
CA GLY A 7 1.30 7.46 -20.51
C GLY A 7 2.06 7.32 -19.20
N PHE A 8 1.81 6.26 -18.40
CA PHE A 8 2.44 6.06 -17.10
C PHE A 8 3.53 5.00 -17.18
N ASP A 9 4.73 5.34 -16.68
CA ASP A 9 5.83 4.39 -16.49
C ASP A 9 5.55 3.48 -15.27
N CYS A 10 4.65 2.51 -15.46
CA CYS A 10 4.21 1.62 -14.40
C CYS A 10 5.24 0.50 -14.18
N MET A 11 5.90 0.52 -13.02
CA MET A 11 6.77 -0.57 -12.58
C MET A 11 6.02 -1.51 -11.62
N TYR A 12 6.20 -2.82 -11.82
CA TYR A 12 5.66 -3.86 -10.93
C TYR A 12 6.80 -4.63 -10.27
N SER A 13 6.67 -4.89 -8.97
CA SER A 13 7.66 -5.60 -8.17
C SER A 13 7.02 -6.65 -7.29
N ILE A 14 7.66 -7.83 -7.18
CA ILE A 14 7.32 -8.85 -6.18
C ILE A 14 8.48 -8.95 -5.20
N THR A 15 8.19 -8.73 -3.91
CA THR A 15 9.18 -8.83 -2.84
C THR A 15 8.91 -10.05 -1.96
N LYS A 16 9.96 -10.77 -1.58
CA LYS A 16 9.90 -11.84 -0.58
C LYS A 16 10.49 -11.35 0.73
N GLU A 17 9.64 -11.09 1.71
CA GLU A 17 10.06 -10.65 3.04
C GLU A 17 9.29 -11.41 4.12
N SER A 18 9.85 -11.41 5.33
CA SER A 18 9.27 -12.11 6.50
C SER A 18 7.95 -11.50 6.97
N SER A 19 7.69 -10.23 6.64
CA SER A 19 6.43 -9.56 6.97
C SER A 19 6.07 -8.49 5.94
N PHE A 20 4.77 -8.18 5.86
CA PHE A 20 4.25 -7.07 5.05
C PHE A 20 4.95 -5.74 5.37
N TYR A 21 5.11 -5.42 6.66
CA TYR A 21 5.74 -4.16 7.09
C TYR A 21 7.18 -4.06 6.63
N LYS A 22 7.94 -5.15 6.69
CA LYS A 22 9.33 -5.19 6.25
C LYS A 22 9.44 -5.01 4.74
N ALA A 23 8.55 -5.67 3.97
CA ALA A 23 8.45 -5.48 2.52
C ALA A 23 8.23 -4.01 2.15
N VAL A 24 7.22 -3.38 2.75
CA VAL A 24 6.90 -1.97 2.48
C VAL A 24 8.06 -1.06 2.92
N THR A 25 8.65 -1.30 4.09
CA THR A 25 9.77 -0.49 4.60
C THR A 25 10.98 -0.51 3.67
N GLU A 26 11.43 -1.70 3.26
CA GLU A 26 12.62 -1.83 2.41
C GLU A 26 12.36 -1.31 1.00
N TYR A 27 11.14 -1.50 0.48
CA TYR A 27 10.75 -0.93 -0.80
C TYR A 27 10.81 0.61 -0.79
N LEU A 28 10.22 1.24 0.23
CA LEU A 28 10.23 2.70 0.37
C LEU A 28 11.63 3.29 0.65
N LYS A 29 12.56 2.53 1.23
CA LYS A 29 13.95 2.98 1.42
C LYS A 29 14.77 2.97 0.13
N THR A 30 14.47 2.04 -0.76
CA THR A 30 15.26 1.77 -1.97
C THR A 30 14.72 2.47 -3.21
N HIS A 31 13.50 3.01 -3.12
CA HIS A 31 12.82 3.71 -4.21
C HIS A 31 12.39 5.11 -3.76
N SER A 32 12.59 6.11 -4.62
CA SER A 32 12.05 7.46 -4.39
C SER A 32 10.54 7.43 -4.66
N ILE A 33 9.74 7.48 -3.59
CA ILE A 33 8.29 7.41 -3.66
C ILE A 33 7.73 8.66 -2.97
N ASP A 34 6.91 9.44 -3.67
CA ASP A 34 6.32 10.67 -3.13
C ASP A 34 4.98 10.41 -2.42
N MET A 35 4.29 9.33 -2.79
CA MET A 35 2.96 9.00 -2.29
C MET A 35 2.70 7.49 -2.36
N THR A 36 1.88 7.00 -1.44
CA THR A 36 1.48 5.58 -1.38
C THR A 36 -0.02 5.43 -1.53
N GLY A 37 -0.42 4.39 -2.26
CA GLY A 37 -1.81 3.97 -2.42
C GLY A 37 -2.01 2.56 -1.88
N LEU A 38 -3.08 2.35 -1.10
CA LEU A 38 -3.48 1.05 -0.60
C LEU A 38 -4.89 0.72 -1.09
N ILE A 39 -5.00 -0.27 -1.97
CA ILE A 39 -6.29 -0.79 -2.44
C ILE A 39 -6.71 -1.92 -1.51
N VAL A 40 -7.89 -1.79 -0.92
CA VAL A 40 -8.39 -2.79 0.02
C VAL A 40 -9.71 -3.39 -0.46
N HIS A 41 -9.68 -4.71 -0.63
CA HIS A 41 -10.80 -5.51 -1.09
C HIS A 41 -11.68 -6.04 0.04
N ASP A 42 -11.16 -6.16 1.26
CA ASP A 42 -11.91 -6.72 2.39
C ASP A 42 -11.91 -5.75 3.58
N LYS A 43 -13.11 -5.43 4.06
CA LYS A 43 -13.30 -4.65 5.29
C LYS A 43 -12.69 -5.37 6.50
N SER A 44 -12.59 -6.70 6.50
CA SER A 44 -11.90 -7.47 7.55
C SER A 44 -10.38 -7.23 7.52
N PHE A 45 -9.79 -7.02 6.33
CA PHE A 45 -8.37 -6.69 6.19
C PHE A 45 -8.08 -5.27 6.68
N ILE A 46 -8.93 -4.29 6.33
CA ILE A 46 -8.92 -2.98 6.99
C ILE A 46 -9.11 -3.17 8.50
N LYS A 47 -10.14 -3.87 8.96
CA LYS A 47 -10.38 -3.99 10.40
C LYS A 47 -9.17 -4.58 11.11
N ARG A 48 -8.55 -5.64 10.61
CA ARG A 48 -7.28 -6.18 11.14
C ARG A 48 -6.14 -5.17 11.08
N LEU A 49 -5.98 -4.42 9.98
CA LEU A 49 -5.01 -3.33 9.85
C LEU A 49 -5.31 -2.09 10.71
N PHE A 50 -6.56 -1.90 11.16
CA PHE A 50 -7.04 -0.66 11.77
C PHE A 50 -7.54 -0.82 13.22
N THR A 51 -7.89 -2.02 13.69
CA THR A 51 -8.46 -2.28 15.03
C THR A 51 -7.52 -2.99 15.99
N GLU A 52 -6.47 -3.67 15.53
CA GLU A 52 -5.55 -4.42 16.41
C GLU A 52 -4.22 -3.70 16.71
N SER A 53 -4.13 -2.36 16.76
CA SER A 53 -2.82 -1.65 16.87
C SER A 53 -1.86 -1.63 15.64
N PRO A 54 -2.08 -2.24 14.45
CA PRO A 54 -1.14 -2.12 13.34
C PRO A 54 -1.19 -0.80 12.57
N THR A 55 -2.26 0.01 12.68
CA THR A 55 -2.33 1.33 12.05
C THR A 55 -1.22 2.25 12.54
N ILE A 56 -0.84 2.15 13.82
CA ILE A 56 0.27 2.90 14.40
C ILE A 56 1.60 2.45 13.79
N GLU A 57 1.81 1.15 13.55
CA GLU A 57 3.05 0.66 12.94
C GLU A 57 3.12 0.96 11.44
N LEU A 58 2.02 0.79 10.70
CA LEU A 58 1.97 1.08 9.28
C LEU A 58 2.13 2.59 9.00
N SER A 59 1.51 3.46 9.80
CA SER A 59 1.70 4.91 9.70
C SER A 59 3.08 5.38 10.20
N LYS A 60 3.74 4.62 11.10
CA LYS A 60 5.16 4.84 11.46
C LYS A 60 6.11 4.45 10.33
N VAL A 61 5.77 3.41 9.57
CA VAL A 61 6.57 2.89 8.45
C VAL A 61 6.38 3.75 7.19
N ILE A 62 5.13 4.06 6.85
CA ILE A 62 4.76 4.88 5.71
C ILE A 62 4.73 6.34 6.18
N LYS A 63 5.89 7.01 6.10
CA LYS A 63 6.03 8.45 6.39
C LYS A 63 5.59 9.35 5.22
N LEU A 64 4.84 8.79 4.27
CA LEU A 64 4.39 9.44 3.06
C LEU A 64 2.87 9.60 3.09
N PRO A 65 2.30 10.54 2.31
CA PRO A 65 0.86 10.57 2.09
C PRO A 65 0.33 9.19 1.70
N LEU A 66 -0.69 8.71 2.42
CA LEU A 66 -1.32 7.41 2.22
C LEU A 66 -2.77 7.60 1.77
N MET A 67 -3.06 7.20 0.53
CA MET A 67 -4.43 7.15 0.01
C MET A 67 -4.96 5.72 0.09
N ILE A 68 -6.14 5.57 0.69
CA ILE A 68 -6.76 4.26 0.87
C ILE A 68 -7.99 4.18 -0.05
N PHE A 69 -7.96 3.22 -0.97
CA PHE A 69 -9.06 2.94 -1.87
C PHE A 69 -9.86 1.77 -1.33
N HIS A 70 -11.14 2.00 -1.04
CA HIS A 70 -12.07 0.95 -0.66
C HIS A 70 -12.80 0.44 -1.91
N SER A 71 -12.51 -0.79 -2.33
CA SER A 71 -13.34 -1.44 -3.34
C SER A 71 -14.65 -1.89 -2.69
N ARG A 72 -15.77 -1.28 -3.06
CA ARG A 72 -17.08 -1.85 -2.75
C ARG A 72 -17.39 -2.89 -3.82
N ASN A 73 -17.30 -4.17 -3.45
CA ASN A 73 -17.94 -5.20 -4.25
C ASN A 73 -19.46 -5.00 -4.12
N HIS A 74 -20.11 -4.71 -5.25
CA HIS A 74 -21.56 -4.87 -5.42
C HIS A 74 -21.86 -6.30 -5.85
#